data_AF-A0ABD2PQX6-F1
#
_entry.id   AF-A0ABD2PQX6-F1
#
_cell.length_a   1.000
_cell.length_b   1.000
_cell.length_c   1.000
_cell.angle_alpha   90.00
_cell.angle_beta   90.00
_cell.angle_gamma   90.00
#
_symmetry.space_group_name_H-M   'P 1'
#
loop_
_entity.id
_entity.type
_entity.pdbx_description
1 polymer ?
#
loop_
_entity_poly.entity_id
_entity_poly.type
_entity_poly.pdbx_seq_one_letter_code
_entity_poly.pdbx_strand_id
1 'polypeptide(L)'
;EVLKVITGPNMGGKSTFIRGVGILVVMAQMGSFVPCAEMLLTPIDAVMARVGASDCLIRGVSTFLAEMLETAAVLRSASPKSLVIVDELGRGTSTYDGLGLAWSIAHHLATDQALGCFSLFATHFHELTSLADELPNKISNYCVKARINSEDLQDGFMGRGRILMEYRVEPGVCQKSYGMDVAHLVGLPDIVIKNANEKALSEQEVENIWLALSQPQSASNNVSLSVQVSWPNFSS
;
A
#
# COMPACT_ATOMS: atom_id res chain seq x y z
N GLU A 1 -12.84 13.98 -3.40
CA GLU A 1 -11.71 13.14 -2.98
C GLU A 1 -10.46 14.01 -2.82
N VAL A 2 -9.83 13.95 -1.66
CA VAL A 2 -8.60 14.69 -1.33
C VAL A 2 -7.39 13.77 -1.25
N LEU A 3 -7.56 12.47 -0.93
CA LEU A 3 -6.47 11.51 -0.84
C LEU A 3 -6.69 10.36 -1.83
N LYS A 4 -5.62 9.99 -2.55
CA LYS A 4 -5.61 8.83 -3.45
C LYS A 4 -4.60 7.79 -2.92
N VAL A 5 -5.09 6.61 -2.56
CA VAL A 5 -4.25 5.46 -2.18
C VAL A 5 -3.87 4.71 -3.44
N ILE A 6 -2.58 4.53 -3.69
CA ILE A 6 -2.06 3.89 -4.91
C ILE A 6 -1.37 2.59 -4.52
N THR A 7 -1.94 1.48 -4.97
CA THR A 7 -1.45 0.12 -4.75
C THR A 7 -0.93 -0.50 -6.04
N GLY A 8 -0.23 -1.63 -5.93
CA GLY A 8 0.27 -2.38 -7.08
C GLY A 8 1.69 -2.90 -6.88
N PRO A 9 2.18 -3.74 -7.79
CA PRO A 9 3.48 -4.38 -7.66
C PRO A 9 4.64 -3.37 -7.57
N ASN A 10 5.74 -3.82 -6.96
CA ASN A 10 7.04 -3.16 -7.12
C ASN A 10 7.36 -3.06 -8.63
N MET A 11 8.04 -1.98 -9.03
CA MET A 11 8.35 -1.67 -10.43
C MET A 11 7.15 -1.36 -11.35
N GLY A 12 5.92 -1.32 -10.84
CA GLY A 12 4.75 -0.87 -11.60
C GLY A 12 4.72 0.63 -11.91
N GLY A 13 5.66 1.42 -11.37
CA GLY A 13 5.71 2.86 -11.63
C GLY A 13 4.88 3.72 -10.69
N LYS A 14 4.44 3.19 -9.52
CA LYS A 14 3.76 3.97 -8.46
C LYS A 14 4.54 5.25 -8.10
N SER A 15 5.81 5.10 -7.74
CA SER A 15 6.71 6.19 -7.38
C SER A 15 6.91 7.17 -8.53
N THR A 16 7.05 6.67 -9.76
CA THR A 16 7.18 7.49 -10.97
C THR A 16 5.93 8.34 -11.19
N PHE A 17 4.75 7.75 -11.03
CA PHE A 17 3.47 8.43 -11.20
C PHE A 17 3.30 9.57 -10.18
N ILE A 18 3.45 9.29 -8.89
CA ILE A 18 3.24 10.30 -7.84
C ILE A 18 4.27 11.45 -7.94
N ARG A 19 5.54 11.14 -8.24
CA ARG A 19 6.58 12.16 -8.46
C ARG A 19 6.26 12.99 -9.70
N GLY A 20 5.78 12.33 -10.77
CA GLY A 20 5.32 12.98 -11.98
C GLY A 20 4.24 14.01 -11.71
N VAL A 21 3.22 13.68 -10.91
CA VAL A 21 2.18 14.63 -10.51
C VAL A 21 2.77 15.84 -9.79
N GLY A 22 3.67 15.63 -8.82
CA GLY A 22 4.35 16.73 -8.14
C GLY A 22 5.11 17.66 -9.09
N ILE A 23 5.85 17.08 -10.05
CA ILE A 23 6.58 17.85 -11.08
C ILE A 23 5.63 18.66 -11.96
N LEU A 24 4.53 18.06 -12.42
CA LEU A 24 3.53 18.74 -13.26
C LEU A 24 2.96 19.98 -12.56
N VAL A 25 2.65 19.86 -11.27
CA VAL A 25 2.11 20.97 -10.48
C VAL A 25 3.11 22.12 -10.35
N VAL A 26 4.37 21.80 -10.07
CA VAL A 26 5.45 22.81 -9.98
C VAL A 26 5.65 23.50 -11.33
N MET A 27 5.72 22.74 -12.43
CA MET A 27 5.87 23.29 -13.78
C MET A 27 4.74 24.25 -14.14
N ALA A 28 3.49 23.86 -13.88
CA ALA A 28 2.33 24.70 -14.14
C ALA A 28 2.35 26.01 -13.34
N GLN A 29 2.67 25.94 -12.04
CA GLN A 29 2.75 27.15 -11.19
C GLN A 29 3.96 28.04 -11.47
N MET A 30 5.01 27.51 -12.12
CA MET A 30 6.11 28.31 -12.66
C MET A 30 5.74 29.02 -13.98
N GLY A 31 4.57 28.74 -14.55
CA GLY A 31 4.13 29.28 -15.85
C GLY A 31 4.72 28.52 -17.06
N SER A 32 5.24 27.32 -16.87
CA SER A 32 5.70 26.46 -17.97
C SER A 32 4.54 25.66 -18.57
N PHE A 33 4.63 25.32 -19.86
CA PHE A 33 3.82 24.24 -20.40
C PHE A 33 4.12 22.92 -19.69
N VAL A 34 3.10 22.07 -19.58
CA VAL A 34 3.15 20.77 -18.92
C VAL A 34 2.97 19.63 -19.93
N PRO A 35 3.66 18.49 -19.76
CA PRO A 35 3.55 17.33 -20.64
C PRO A 35 2.26 16.52 -20.40
N CYS A 36 1.11 17.11 -20.73
CA CYS A 36 -0.19 16.44 -20.71
C CYS A 36 -1.09 17.00 -21.81
N ALA A 37 -2.15 16.27 -22.16
CA ALA A 37 -3.13 16.73 -23.15
C ALA A 37 -3.92 17.96 -22.64
N GLU A 38 -4.27 17.95 -21.35
CA GLU A 38 -4.92 19.04 -20.64
C GLU A 38 -4.55 19.00 -19.15
N MET A 39 -4.56 20.14 -18.47
CA MET A 39 -4.38 20.24 -17.02
C MET A 39 -5.23 21.36 -16.46
N LEU A 40 -6.14 21.01 -15.55
CA LEU A 40 -6.81 21.96 -14.67
C LEU A 40 -6.13 21.87 -13.30
N LEU A 41 -5.52 22.97 -12.87
CA LEU A 41 -4.80 23.04 -11.60
C LEU A 41 -5.41 24.11 -10.69
N THR A 42 -5.74 23.70 -9.48
CA THR A 42 -5.98 24.63 -8.38
C THR A 42 -4.62 25.03 -7.79
N PRO A 43 -4.31 26.33 -7.62
CA PRO A 43 -3.05 26.76 -7.03
C PRO A 43 -2.85 26.15 -5.63
N ILE A 44 -1.69 25.52 -5.43
CA ILE A 44 -1.26 24.99 -4.15
C ILE A 44 -0.15 25.85 -3.53
N ASP A 45 0.00 25.81 -2.22
CA ASP A 45 1.01 26.58 -1.50
C ASP A 45 2.38 25.86 -1.40
N ALA A 46 2.37 24.54 -1.32
CA ALA A 46 3.57 23.72 -1.24
C ALA A 46 3.35 22.30 -1.77
N VAL A 47 4.39 21.73 -2.41
CA VAL A 47 4.51 20.29 -2.65
C VAL A 47 5.40 19.71 -1.56
N MET A 48 4.84 18.84 -0.73
CA MET A 48 5.55 18.13 0.33
C MET A 48 5.66 16.66 -0.03
N ALA A 49 6.86 16.11 0.09
CA ALA A 49 7.11 14.75 -0.37
C ALA A 49 7.92 14.00 0.68
N ARG A 50 7.38 12.88 1.14
CA ARG A 50 8.16 11.80 1.73
C ARG A 50 8.26 10.72 0.67
N VAL A 51 9.41 10.68 0.02
CA VAL A 51 9.70 9.76 -1.07
C VAL A 51 10.93 8.95 -0.65
N GLY A 52 10.77 7.63 -0.51
CA GLY A 52 11.79 6.76 0.06
C GLY A 52 13.17 7.06 -0.52
N ALA A 53 14.11 7.40 0.36
CA ALA A 53 15.50 7.61 0.00
C ALA A 53 16.19 6.24 -0.10
N SER A 54 16.50 5.80 -1.32
CA SER A 54 17.48 4.74 -1.53
C SER A 54 18.89 5.16 -1.10
N ASP A 55 19.15 6.46 -0.94
CA ASP A 55 20.50 7.01 -0.84
C ASP A 55 20.66 8.05 0.28
N CYS A 56 20.61 7.62 1.54
CA CYS A 56 21.27 8.38 2.62
C CYS A 56 21.62 7.47 3.82
N LEU A 57 22.56 6.55 3.59
CA LEU A 57 23.23 5.78 4.65
C LEU A 57 24.09 6.63 5.62
N ILE A 58 24.24 7.95 5.37
CA ILE A 58 25.33 8.77 5.93
C ILE A 58 24.88 9.70 7.09
N ARG A 59 23.84 9.37 7.87
CA ARG A 59 23.38 10.25 8.98
C ARG A 59 23.45 9.68 10.40
N GLY A 60 23.92 8.45 10.60
CA GLY A 60 24.04 7.87 11.94
C GLY A 60 22.70 7.69 12.69
N VAL A 61 21.58 7.81 11.97
CA VAL A 61 20.22 7.56 12.44
C VAL A 61 19.63 6.39 11.67
N SER A 62 18.75 5.61 12.30
CA SER A 62 18.07 4.50 11.61
C SER A 62 17.23 5.02 10.45
N THR A 63 17.08 4.22 9.40
CA THR A 63 16.25 4.54 8.23
C THR A 63 14.82 4.86 8.64
N PHE A 64 14.28 4.11 9.61
CA PHE A 64 12.96 4.36 10.17
C PHE A 64 12.87 5.69 10.93
N LEU A 65 13.88 6.06 11.74
CA LEU A 65 13.87 7.34 12.44
C LEU A 65 13.92 8.52 11.46
N ALA A 66 14.76 8.42 10.42
CA ALA A 66 14.83 9.43 9.36
C ALA A 66 13.46 9.60 8.67
N GLU A 67 12.83 8.48 8.32
CA GLU A 67 11.49 8.46 7.73
C GLU A 67 10.43 9.12 8.62
N MET A 68 10.45 8.85 9.93
CA MET A 68 9.51 9.45 10.88
C MET A 68 9.77 10.95 11.07
N LEU A 69 11.02 11.39 11.07
CA LEU A 69 11.37 12.81 11.17
C LEU A 69 10.92 13.60 9.93
N GLU A 70 11.12 13.04 8.73
CA GLU A 70 10.61 13.62 7.48
C GLU A 70 9.09 13.72 7.49
N THR A 71 8.42 12.64 7.87
CA THR A 71 6.96 12.60 7.93
C THR A 71 6.42 13.60 8.95
N ALA A 72 7.05 13.72 10.12
CA ALA A 72 6.69 14.71 11.11
C ALA A 72 6.91 16.15 10.62
N ALA A 73 7.95 16.40 9.81
CA ALA A 73 8.17 17.70 9.18
C ALA A 73 7.07 18.02 8.17
N VAL A 74 6.70 17.08 7.30
CA VAL A 74 5.60 17.22 6.34
C VAL A 74 4.30 17.55 7.07
N LEU A 75 3.91 16.76 8.08
CA LEU A 75 2.64 16.96 8.79
C LEU A 75 2.57 18.28 9.56
N ARG A 76 3.69 18.78 10.09
CA ARG A 76 3.72 20.08 10.78
C ARG A 76 3.64 21.27 9.85
N SER A 77 4.13 21.14 8.62
CA SER A 77 4.22 22.25 7.67
C SER A 77 3.09 22.29 6.66
N ALA A 78 2.47 21.14 6.36
CA ALA A 78 1.41 21.04 5.38
C ALA A 78 0.19 21.89 5.80
N SER A 79 -0.49 22.44 4.80
CA SER A 79 -1.75 23.14 4.94
C SER A 79 -2.85 22.44 4.13
N PRO A 80 -4.13 22.80 4.31
CA PRO A 80 -5.22 22.29 3.46
C PRO A 80 -5.03 22.58 1.96
N LYS A 81 -4.16 23.54 1.60
CA LYS A 81 -3.84 23.90 0.20
C LYS A 81 -2.57 23.24 -0.31
N SER A 82 -1.92 22.37 0.46
CA SER A 82 -0.71 21.68 0.05
C SER A 82 -1.02 20.42 -0.75
N LEU A 83 -0.05 19.99 -1.56
CA LEU A 83 0.01 18.65 -2.14
C LEU A 83 1.01 17.81 -1.35
N VAL A 84 0.54 16.75 -0.70
CA VAL A 84 1.38 15.80 0.04
C VAL A 84 1.57 14.51 -0.76
N ILE A 85 2.80 14.05 -0.90
CA ILE A 85 3.18 12.81 -1.59
C ILE A 85 3.87 11.90 -0.59
N VAL A 86 3.36 10.68 -0.43
CA VAL A 86 3.92 9.66 0.46
C VAL A 86 4.19 8.39 -0.34
N ASP A 87 5.43 7.89 -0.30
CA ASP A 87 5.88 6.74 -1.11
C ASP A 87 6.46 5.60 -0.25
N GLU A 88 5.65 4.60 0.10
CA GLU A 88 6.02 3.42 0.88
C GLU A 88 6.38 3.69 2.36
N LEU A 89 5.50 4.35 3.09
CA LEU A 89 5.69 4.66 4.52
C LEU A 89 5.46 3.41 5.38
N GLY A 90 6.22 3.26 6.46
CA GLY A 90 6.09 2.19 7.44
C GLY A 90 6.90 0.93 7.15
N ARG A 91 7.78 0.93 6.13
CA ARG A 91 8.55 -0.27 5.74
C ARG A 91 9.74 -0.60 6.63
N GLY A 92 10.26 0.39 7.36
CA GLY A 92 11.46 0.23 8.19
C GLY A 92 11.22 -0.32 9.61
N THR A 93 10.00 -0.78 9.92
CA THR A 93 9.59 -1.23 11.27
C THR A 93 8.74 -2.51 11.21
N SER A 94 8.20 -2.96 12.35
CA SER A 94 7.28 -4.09 12.40
C SER A 94 6.06 -3.85 11.49
N THR A 95 5.54 -4.92 10.87
CA THR A 95 4.42 -4.80 9.92
C THR A 95 3.21 -4.11 10.54
N TYR A 96 2.87 -4.44 11.80
CA TYR A 96 1.74 -3.87 12.50
C TYR A 96 1.94 -2.40 12.89
N ASP A 97 3.13 -2.03 13.39
CA ASP A 97 3.42 -0.62 13.70
C ASP A 97 3.47 0.21 12.40
N GLY A 98 4.05 -0.34 11.35
CA GLY A 98 4.13 0.29 10.03
C GLY A 98 2.75 0.54 9.43
N LEU A 99 1.87 -0.46 9.46
CA LEU A 99 0.48 -0.32 9.03
C LEU A 99 -0.28 0.70 9.89
N GLY A 100 -0.20 0.60 11.22
CA GLY A 100 -0.92 1.49 12.13
C GLY A 100 -0.51 2.97 11.96
N LEU A 101 0.79 3.22 11.79
CA LEU A 101 1.30 4.56 11.48
C LEU A 101 0.83 5.04 10.11
N ALA A 102 0.97 4.21 9.07
CA ALA A 102 0.52 4.56 7.72
C ALA A 102 -0.97 4.88 7.67
N TRP A 103 -1.80 4.08 8.35
CA TRP A 103 -3.24 4.27 8.49
C TRP A 103 -3.57 5.59 9.17
N SER A 104 -2.98 5.84 10.34
CA SER A 104 -3.24 7.06 11.11
C SER A 104 -2.84 8.32 10.34
N ILE A 105 -1.71 8.26 9.62
CA ILE A 105 -1.21 9.38 8.81
C ILE A 105 -2.11 9.60 7.59
N ALA A 106 -2.50 8.55 6.87
CA ALA A 106 -3.43 8.67 5.75
C ALA A 106 -4.77 9.25 6.20
N HIS A 107 -5.31 8.77 7.32
CA HIS A 107 -6.55 9.29 7.91
C HIS A 107 -6.42 10.78 8.28
N HIS A 108 -5.31 11.18 8.91
CA HIS A 108 -5.02 12.57 9.26
C HIS A 108 -4.97 13.48 8.02
N LEU A 109 -4.31 13.05 6.95
CA LEU A 109 -4.21 13.80 5.69
C LEU A 109 -5.57 13.98 4.99
N ALA A 110 -6.46 12.98 5.10
CA ALA A 110 -7.76 12.97 4.41
C ALA A 110 -8.89 13.69 5.13
N THR A 111 -8.78 13.90 6.45
CA THR A 111 -9.87 14.40 7.30
C THR A 111 -9.78 15.92 7.45
N ASP A 112 -10.87 16.65 7.16
CA ASP A 112 -10.90 18.13 7.20
C ASP A 112 -10.68 18.70 8.60
N GLN A 113 -11.13 17.99 9.63
CA GLN A 113 -10.91 18.35 11.03
C GLN A 113 -9.44 18.28 11.43
N ALA A 114 -8.62 17.58 10.64
CA ALA A 114 -7.18 17.48 10.81
C ALA A 114 -6.46 18.37 9.81
N LEU A 115 -6.40 17.96 8.54
CA LEU A 115 -5.68 18.70 7.50
C LEU A 115 -6.48 18.78 6.19
N GLY A 116 -7.01 17.67 5.70
CA GLY A 116 -7.85 17.63 4.50
C GLY A 116 -7.17 18.17 3.23
N CYS A 117 -5.91 17.82 3.01
CA CYS A 117 -5.10 18.32 1.88
C CYS A 117 -5.02 17.33 0.72
N PHE A 118 -4.68 17.82 -0.47
CA PHE A 118 -4.47 16.94 -1.63
C PHE A 118 -3.31 16.00 -1.35
N SER A 119 -3.55 14.69 -1.44
CA SER A 119 -2.59 13.68 -1.02
C SER A 119 -2.51 12.51 -2.00
N LEU A 120 -1.29 12.06 -2.29
CA LEU A 120 -1.02 10.82 -3.03
C LEU A 120 -0.24 9.87 -2.11
N PHE A 121 -0.81 8.71 -1.83
CA PHE A 121 -0.23 7.74 -0.90
C PHE A 121 0.05 6.43 -1.63
N ALA A 122 1.29 6.22 -2.09
CA ALA A 122 1.71 4.94 -2.63
C ALA A 122 2.09 3.99 -1.48
N THR A 123 1.50 2.80 -1.47
CA THR A 123 1.70 1.82 -0.39
C THR A 123 1.71 0.39 -0.91
N HIS A 124 2.19 -0.50 -0.05
CA HIS A 124 2.06 -1.96 -0.20
C HIS A 124 1.17 -2.58 0.86
N PHE A 125 0.73 -1.78 1.84
CA PHE A 125 -0.30 -2.19 2.77
C PHE A 125 -1.65 -2.20 2.04
N HIS A 126 -2.12 -3.38 1.68
CA HIS A 126 -3.43 -3.55 1.04
C HIS A 126 -4.56 -3.21 2.01
N GLU A 127 -4.34 -3.39 3.29
CA GLU A 127 -5.23 -3.05 4.39
C GLU A 127 -5.56 -1.55 4.39
N LEU A 128 -4.63 -0.70 3.94
CA LEU A 128 -4.85 0.75 3.84
C LEU A 128 -5.97 1.12 2.86
N THR A 129 -6.35 0.21 1.96
CA THR A 129 -7.41 0.45 0.99
C THR A 129 -8.80 0.49 1.62
N SER A 130 -8.98 -0.11 2.81
CA SER A 130 -10.26 -0.07 3.54
C SER A 130 -10.62 1.34 4.03
N LEU A 131 -9.64 2.25 4.13
CA LEU A 131 -9.90 3.65 4.46
C LEU A 131 -10.83 4.35 3.46
N ALA A 132 -10.86 3.88 2.21
CA ALA A 132 -11.80 4.38 1.21
C ALA A 132 -13.26 4.06 1.58
N ASP A 133 -13.51 2.94 2.25
CA ASP A 133 -14.86 2.56 2.69
C ASP A 133 -15.30 3.39 3.91
N GLU A 134 -14.35 3.77 4.77
CA GLU A 134 -14.59 4.63 5.93
C GLU A 134 -14.85 6.10 5.54
N LEU A 135 -14.13 6.59 4.52
CA LEU A 135 -14.18 7.98 4.07
C LEU A 135 -14.45 8.08 2.55
N PRO A 136 -15.61 7.60 2.03
CA PRO A 136 -15.86 7.39 0.60
C PRO A 136 -15.87 8.66 -0.25
N ASN A 137 -16.11 9.82 0.36
CA ASN A 137 -16.09 11.12 -0.35
C ASN A 137 -14.72 11.80 -0.35
N LYS A 138 -13.76 11.26 0.42
CA LYS A 138 -12.45 11.87 0.67
C LYS A 138 -11.31 11.00 0.15
N ILE A 139 -11.43 9.68 0.23
CA ILE A 139 -10.38 8.74 -0.13
C ILE A 139 -10.83 7.89 -1.32
N SER A 140 -9.95 7.72 -2.30
CA SER A 140 -10.16 6.79 -3.42
C SER A 140 -8.96 5.89 -3.66
N ASN A 141 -9.26 4.65 -4.03
CA ASN A 141 -8.26 3.63 -4.32
C ASN A 141 -7.91 3.61 -5.81
N TYR A 142 -6.62 3.51 -6.09
CA TYR A 142 -6.04 3.32 -7.41
C TYR A 142 -5.03 2.17 -7.39
N CYS A 143 -4.86 1.55 -8.55
CA CYS A 143 -3.97 0.41 -8.74
C CYS A 143 -3.18 0.59 -10.03
N VAL A 144 -1.90 0.21 -10.00
CA VAL A 144 -1.12 0.01 -11.23
C VAL A 144 -1.40 -1.38 -11.81
N LYS A 145 -1.76 -1.48 -13.09
CA LYS A 145 -1.96 -2.75 -13.78
C LYS A 145 -0.65 -3.44 -14.18
N ALA A 146 -0.65 -4.76 -14.04
CA ALA A 146 0.33 -5.68 -14.58
C ALA A 146 -0.41 -6.88 -15.19
N ARG A 147 0.14 -7.45 -16.26
CA ARG A 147 -0.34 -8.70 -16.87
C ARG A 147 0.76 -9.74 -16.87
N ILE A 148 0.36 -11.00 -16.78
CA ILE A 148 1.26 -12.14 -16.96
C ILE A 148 0.94 -12.73 -18.32
N ASN A 149 1.89 -12.69 -19.25
CA ASN A 149 1.77 -13.41 -20.51
C ASN A 149 2.31 -14.82 -20.31
N SER A 150 1.42 -15.81 -20.29
CA SER A 150 1.78 -17.23 -20.21
C SER A 150 2.29 -17.82 -21.53
N GLU A 151 2.13 -17.10 -22.65
CA GLU A 151 2.38 -17.61 -24.01
C GLU A 151 3.82 -17.36 -24.52
N ASP A 152 4.59 -16.47 -23.90
CA ASP A 152 5.95 -16.11 -24.32
C ASP A 152 7.01 -17.10 -23.78
N LEU A 153 6.87 -18.39 -24.11
CA LEU A 153 7.79 -19.48 -23.70
C LEU A 153 8.98 -19.70 -24.67
N GLN A 154 9.15 -18.86 -25.69
CA GLN A 154 10.19 -19.05 -26.71
C GLN A 154 11.05 -17.77 -26.85
N ASP A 155 12.02 -17.60 -25.95
CA ASP A 155 13.42 -17.32 -26.29
C ASP A 155 14.23 -16.79 -25.09
N GLY A 156 15.34 -17.48 -24.82
CA GLY A 156 16.53 -17.00 -24.10
C GLY A 156 16.43 -16.85 -22.57
N PHE A 157 17.21 -17.66 -21.82
CA PHE A 157 17.58 -17.62 -20.38
C PHE A 157 16.49 -17.36 -19.30
N MET A 158 15.28 -16.93 -19.69
CA MET A 158 14.14 -16.45 -18.90
C MET A 158 12.83 -17.06 -19.46
N GLY A 159 12.85 -18.35 -19.81
CA GLY A 159 11.75 -19.07 -20.47
C GLY A 159 10.57 -19.44 -19.56
N ARG A 160 10.09 -18.54 -18.70
CA ARG A 160 8.84 -18.72 -17.93
C ARG A 160 8.14 -17.36 -17.76
N GLY A 161 6.95 -17.21 -18.35
CA GLY A 161 5.94 -16.18 -18.08
C GLY A 161 6.45 -14.75 -17.85
N ARG A 162 6.46 -13.90 -18.89
CA ARG A 162 6.84 -12.49 -18.73
C ARG A 162 5.74 -11.72 -18.00
N ILE A 163 6.09 -11.12 -16.86
CA ILE A 163 5.25 -10.10 -16.22
C ILE A 163 5.43 -8.80 -16.99
N LEU A 164 4.38 -8.36 -17.67
CA LEU A 164 4.33 -7.08 -18.38
C LEU A 164 3.72 -6.02 -17.46
N MET A 165 4.51 -5.02 -17.09
CA MET A 165 4.00 -3.83 -16.41
C MET A 165 3.34 -2.92 -17.44
N GLU A 166 2.05 -2.62 -17.27
CA GLU A 166 1.34 -1.72 -18.20
C GLU A 166 1.61 -0.24 -17.90
N TYR A 167 2.16 0.07 -16.72
CA TYR A 167 2.38 1.43 -16.22
C TYR A 167 1.12 2.31 -16.24
N ARG A 168 -0.06 1.68 -16.21
CA ARG A 168 -1.35 2.35 -16.20
C ARG A 168 -1.93 2.34 -14.79
N VAL A 169 -2.26 3.53 -14.30
CA VAL A 169 -2.95 3.74 -13.02
C VAL A 169 -4.45 3.79 -13.30
N GLU A 170 -5.21 2.88 -12.70
CA GLU A 170 -6.67 2.78 -12.84
C GLU A 170 -7.35 2.80 -11.47
N PRO A 171 -8.61 3.27 -11.37
CA PRO A 171 -9.39 3.16 -10.13
C PRO A 171 -9.54 1.71 -9.67
N GLY A 172 -9.52 1.51 -8.36
CA GLY A 172 -9.70 0.20 -7.70
C GLY A 172 -8.47 -0.27 -6.92
N VAL A 173 -8.57 -1.50 -6.41
CA VAL A 173 -7.54 -2.13 -5.57
C VAL A 173 -6.83 -3.23 -6.34
N CYS A 174 -5.51 -3.37 -6.13
CA CYS A 174 -4.75 -4.50 -6.65
C CYS A 174 -5.14 -5.79 -5.91
N GLN A 175 -5.76 -6.75 -6.60
CA GLN A 175 -6.17 -8.02 -5.98
C GLN A 175 -5.06 -9.07 -5.87
N LYS A 176 -3.94 -8.91 -6.60
CA LYS A 176 -2.90 -9.93 -6.70
C LYS A 176 -1.53 -9.38 -6.33
N SER A 177 -0.81 -10.10 -5.48
CA SER A 177 0.63 -9.89 -5.26
C SER A 177 1.42 -10.68 -6.30
N TYR A 178 2.41 -10.04 -6.90
CA TYR A 178 3.25 -10.63 -7.96
C TYR A 178 4.62 -11.10 -7.43
N GLY A 179 4.83 -11.13 -6.12
CA GLY A 179 6.13 -11.44 -5.53
C GLY A 179 6.67 -12.81 -5.93
N MET A 180 5.79 -13.83 -5.93
CA MET A 180 6.14 -15.20 -6.30
C MET A 180 6.34 -15.36 -7.80
N ASP A 181 5.58 -14.62 -8.62
CA ASP A 181 5.77 -14.59 -10.07
C ASP A 181 7.14 -13.97 -10.42
N VAL A 182 7.52 -12.88 -9.74
CA VAL A 182 8.84 -12.25 -9.89
C VAL A 182 9.95 -13.21 -9.47
N ALA A 183 9.78 -13.95 -8.37
CA ALA A 183 10.75 -14.95 -7.91
C ALA A 183 10.99 -16.07 -8.96
N HIS A 184 9.93 -16.56 -9.60
CA HIS A 184 10.05 -17.50 -10.72
C HIS A 184 10.78 -16.89 -11.90
N LEU A 185 10.47 -15.63 -12.24
CA LEU A 185 11.05 -14.92 -13.39
C LEU A 185 12.56 -14.72 -13.25
N VAL A 186 13.05 -14.41 -12.04
CA VAL A 186 14.50 -14.24 -11.79
C VAL A 186 15.24 -15.59 -11.60
N GLY A 187 14.53 -16.71 -11.68
CA GLY A 187 15.12 -18.05 -11.64
C GLY A 187 15.46 -18.55 -10.23
N LEU A 188 14.70 -18.17 -9.20
CA LEU A 188 14.84 -18.82 -7.89
C LEU A 188 14.54 -20.33 -8.02
N PRO A 189 15.22 -21.20 -7.25
CA PRO A 189 14.95 -22.63 -7.30
C PRO A 189 13.49 -22.96 -6.98
N ASP A 190 12.87 -23.85 -7.76
CA ASP A 190 11.45 -24.20 -7.62
C ASP A 190 11.09 -24.68 -6.20
N ILE A 191 12.02 -25.36 -5.52
CA ILE A 191 11.85 -25.78 -4.13
C ILE A 191 11.74 -24.60 -3.15
N VAL A 192 12.50 -23.53 -3.38
CA VAL A 192 12.44 -22.31 -2.56
C VAL A 192 11.10 -21.62 -2.75
N ILE A 193 10.64 -21.50 -4.00
CA ILE A 193 9.38 -20.83 -4.31
C ILE A 193 8.18 -21.63 -3.80
N LYS A 194 8.23 -22.97 -3.93
CA LYS A 194 7.21 -23.86 -3.36
C LYS A 194 7.11 -23.66 -1.84
N ASN A 195 8.23 -23.75 -1.13
CA ASN A 195 8.26 -23.59 0.33
C ASN A 195 7.77 -22.18 0.75
N ALA A 196 8.15 -21.14 0.00
CA ALA A 196 7.72 -19.77 0.25
C ALA A 196 6.20 -19.61 0.06
N ASN A 197 5.62 -20.23 -0.97
CA ASN A 197 4.17 -20.25 -1.20
C ASN A 197 3.42 -20.97 -0.07
N GLU A 198 3.87 -22.16 0.33
CA GLU A 198 3.28 -22.91 1.44
C GLU A 198 3.30 -22.09 2.74
N LYS A 199 4.43 -21.43 3.01
CA LYS A 199 4.58 -20.56 4.18
C LYS A 199 3.65 -19.35 4.12
N ALA A 200 3.56 -18.65 2.98
CA ALA A 200 2.68 -17.50 2.81
C ALA A 200 1.20 -17.86 2.99
N LEU A 201 0.76 -19.00 2.45
CA LEU A 201 -0.60 -19.50 2.65
C LEU A 201 -0.89 -19.79 4.12
N SER A 202 0.05 -20.45 4.83
CA SER A 202 -0.11 -20.74 6.25
C SER A 202 -0.24 -19.47 7.11
N GLU A 203 0.48 -18.39 6.78
CA GLU A 203 0.39 -17.12 7.50
C GLU A 203 -0.93 -16.40 7.23
N GLN A 204 -1.41 -16.43 5.99
CA GLN A 204 -2.72 -15.89 5.63
C GLN A 204 -3.86 -16.63 6.34
N GLU A 205 -3.78 -17.95 6.46
CA GLU A 205 -4.77 -18.75 7.21
C GLU A 205 -4.78 -18.36 8.69
N VAL A 206 -3.61 -18.25 9.31
CA VAL A 206 -3.48 -17.84 10.72
C VAL A 206 -4.04 -16.43 10.90
N GLU A 207 -3.69 -15.48 10.04
CA GLU A 207 -4.19 -14.10 10.08
C GLU A 207 -5.71 -14.03 9.91
N ASN A 208 -6.29 -14.77 8.96
CA ASN A 208 -7.73 -14.85 8.77
C ASN A 208 -8.46 -15.39 10.02
N ILE A 209 -7.89 -16.39 10.69
CA ILE A 209 -8.43 -16.92 11.95
C ILE A 209 -8.35 -15.85 13.04
N TRP A 210 -7.21 -15.18 13.20
CA TRP A 210 -7.06 -14.09 14.17
C TRP A 210 -8.06 -12.97 13.92
N LEU A 211 -8.23 -12.53 12.68
CA LEU A 211 -9.20 -11.50 12.31
C LEU A 211 -10.63 -11.94 12.62
N ALA A 212 -11.00 -13.18 12.32
CA ALA A 212 -12.32 -13.72 12.66
C ALA A 212 -12.58 -13.77 14.18
N LEU A 213 -11.55 -14.05 14.98
CA LEU A 213 -11.64 -14.06 16.45
C LEU A 213 -11.63 -12.65 17.06
N SER A 214 -11.05 -11.67 16.37
CA SER A 214 -10.86 -10.30 16.86
C SER A 214 -12.04 -9.37 16.55
N GLN A 215 -12.97 -9.78 15.67
CA GLN A 215 -14.19 -9.02 15.44
C GLN A 215 -15.08 -9.05 16.69
N PRO A 216 -15.54 -7.89 17.21
CA PRO A 216 -16.50 -7.87 18.29
C PRO A 216 -17.77 -8.58 17.82
N GLN A 217 -18.21 -9.62 18.56
CA GLN A 217 -19.51 -10.24 18.34
C GLN A 217 -20.58 -9.14 18.43
N SER A 218 -21.10 -8.69 17.28
CA SER A 218 -22.34 -7.94 17.25
C SER A 218 -23.40 -8.85 17.88
N ALA A 219 -23.87 -8.46 19.05
CA ALA A 219 -24.84 -9.22 19.82
C ALA A 219 -26.15 -9.34 19.02
N SER A 220 -26.37 -10.50 18.40
CA SER A 220 -27.68 -11.11 18.17
C SER A 220 -27.51 -12.35 17.28
N ASN A 221 -27.31 -13.49 17.93
CA ASN A 221 -28.11 -14.69 17.65
C ASN A 221 -27.76 -15.75 18.68
N ASN A 222 -28.77 -16.15 19.45
CA ASN A 222 -28.73 -17.30 20.34
C ASN A 222 -28.39 -18.56 19.51
N VAL A 223 -27.13 -18.98 19.53
CA VAL A 223 -26.76 -20.36 19.24
C VAL A 223 -26.38 -20.99 20.56
N SER A 224 -27.32 -21.72 21.15
CA SER A 224 -27.04 -22.59 22.29
C SER A 224 -26.17 -23.75 21.83
N LEU A 225 -24.86 -23.64 22.02
CA LEU A 225 -23.95 -24.77 21.92
C LEU A 225 -24.03 -25.58 23.22
N SER A 226 -24.85 -26.62 23.23
CA SER A 226 -24.83 -27.63 24.29
C SER A 226 -23.63 -28.55 24.08
N VAL A 227 -22.53 -28.30 24.80
CA VAL A 227 -21.41 -29.24 24.90
C VAL A 227 -21.75 -30.27 25.97
N GLN A 228 -22.13 -31.48 25.57
CA GLN A 228 -22.21 -32.62 26.48
C GLN A 228 -20.80 -33.14 26.76
N VAL A 229 -20.32 -32.98 27.99
CA VAL A 229 -19.10 -33.60 28.50
C VAL A 229 -19.50 -34.86 29.28
N SER A 230 -19.17 -36.03 28.76
CA SER A 230 -19.30 -37.30 29.46
C SER A 230 -18.03 -37.61 30.25
N TRP A 231 -18.14 -37.78 31.56
CA TRP A 231 -17.05 -38.23 32.42
C TRP A 231 -16.91 -39.77 32.36
N PRO A 232 -15.70 -40.34 32.42
CA PRO A 232 -15.52 -41.79 32.52
C PRO A 232 -15.98 -42.29 33.89
N ASN A 233 -16.79 -43.35 33.90
CA ASN A 233 -17.21 -44.04 35.12
C ASN A 233 -15.98 -44.59 35.85
N PHE A 234 -15.74 -44.11 37.07
CA PHE A 234 -14.89 -44.81 38.04
C PHE A 234 -15.72 -45.92 38.68
N SER A 235 -15.40 -47.17 38.34
CA SER A 235 -15.85 -48.33 39.10
C SER A 235 -15.04 -48.42 40.41
N SER A 236 -15.77 -48.62 41.49
CA SER A 236 -15.34 -48.79 42.89
C SER A 236 -14.19 -49.77 43.11
#